data_AF-A0A819P699-F1
#
_entry.id   AF-A0A819P699-F1
#
_cell.length_a   1.000
_cell.length_b   1.000
_cell.length_c   1.000
_cell.angle_alpha   90.00
_cell.angle_beta   90.00
_cell.angle_gamma   90.00
#
_symmetry.space_group_name_H-M   'P 1'
#
loop_
_entity.id
_entity.type
_entity.pdbx_description
1 polymer ?
#
loop_
_entity_poly.entity_id
_entity_poly.type
_entity_poly.pdbx_seq_one_letter_code
_entity_poly.pdbx_strand_id
1 'polypeptide(L)'
;MVSLNLIPAFYIFHSERAVHVLEFYINKNISGDVLVNNHTSVEQKKQYRCCADWSLISNKYRKVYKEPITDNMDGNPQVIENAKQLLHPDISPLLVDNKDLAKLTSTYILTVDHNRLRDKDFIYIQLVCTLVELM
;
A
#
# COMPACT_ATOMS: atom_id res chain seq x y z
N MET A 1 18.50 20.72 -18.14
CA MET A 1 19.08 19.72 -17.22
C MET A 1 18.62 20.04 -15.82
N VAL A 2 17.59 19.36 -15.31
CA VAL A 2 17.14 19.52 -13.92
C VAL A 2 18.05 18.65 -13.06
N SER A 3 18.64 19.26 -12.03
CA SER A 3 19.59 18.66 -11.11
C SER A 3 19.05 17.36 -10.48
N LEU A 4 19.85 16.29 -10.55
CA LEU A 4 19.61 14.97 -9.97
C LEU A 4 19.49 14.98 -8.42
N ASN A 5 19.69 16.12 -7.76
CA ASN A 5 19.62 16.27 -6.31
C ASN A 5 18.22 16.62 -5.76
N LEU A 6 17.21 16.84 -6.61
CA LEU A 6 15.84 17.15 -6.17
C LEU A 6 14.99 15.91 -5.82
N ILE A 7 15.38 14.74 -6.33
CA ILE A 7 14.61 13.50 -6.17
C ILE A 7 14.57 13.01 -4.70
N PRO A 8 15.68 13.02 -3.93
CA PRO A 8 15.66 12.64 -2.52
C PRO A 8 14.92 13.65 -1.63
N ALA A 9 15.03 14.94 -1.93
CA ALA A 9 14.37 16.00 -1.17
C ALA A 9 12.84 15.93 -1.30
N PHE A 10 12.31 15.73 -2.52
CA PHE A 10 10.87 15.49 -2.72
C PHE A 10 10.40 14.18 -2.08
N TYR A 11 11.26 13.15 -2.08
CA TYR A 11 10.98 11.86 -1.45
C TYR A 11 10.77 12.00 0.06
N ILE A 12 11.72 12.66 0.75
CA ILE A 12 11.68 12.87 2.21
C ILE A 12 10.51 13.78 2.58
N PHE A 13 10.31 14.86 1.84
CA PHE A 13 9.27 15.85 2.14
C PHE A 13 7.84 15.28 2.01
N HIS A 14 7.60 14.40 1.04
CA HIS A 14 6.32 13.70 0.92
C HIS A 14 6.14 12.61 1.96
N SER A 15 7.18 11.85 2.30
CA SER A 15 7.06 10.78 3.29
C SER A 15 6.84 11.32 4.70
N GLU A 16 7.55 12.38 5.10
CA GLU A 16 7.38 12.99 6.43
C GLU A 16 6.00 13.62 6.60
N ARG A 17 5.51 14.33 5.57
CA ARG A 17 4.15 14.87 5.60
C ARG A 17 3.07 13.80 5.63
N ALA A 18 3.27 12.69 4.92
CA ALA A 18 2.32 11.57 4.95
C ALA A 18 2.23 10.94 6.35
N VAL A 19 3.36 10.81 7.06
CA VAL A 19 3.36 10.35 8.46
C VAL A 19 2.57 11.32 9.32
N HIS A 20 2.83 12.62 9.27
CA HIS A 20 2.10 13.59 10.10
C HIS A 20 0.59 13.63 9.83
N VAL A 21 0.18 13.50 8.56
CA VAL A 21 -1.26 13.39 8.23
C VAL A 21 -1.86 12.11 8.81
N LEU A 22 -1.15 10.99 8.73
CA LEU A 22 -1.59 9.74 9.33
C LEU A 22 -1.66 9.84 10.85
N GLU A 23 -0.64 10.39 11.50
CA GLU A 23 -0.59 10.62 12.95
C GLU A 23 -1.78 11.45 13.44
N PHE A 24 -2.10 12.53 12.70
CA PHE A 24 -3.27 13.35 12.98
C PHE A 24 -4.57 12.55 12.82
N TYR A 25 -4.70 11.78 11.73
CA TYR A 25 -5.89 10.98 11.46
C TYR A 25 -6.13 9.89 12.51
N ILE A 26 -5.07 9.22 12.97
CA ILE A 26 -5.15 8.15 13.98
C ILE A 26 -5.02 8.66 15.43
N ASN A 27 -4.77 9.95 15.61
CA ASN A 27 -4.48 10.60 16.90
C ASN A 27 -3.41 9.86 17.72
N LYS A 28 -2.31 9.46 17.06
CA LYS A 28 -1.22 8.70 17.68
C LYS A 28 0.08 8.96 16.93
N ASN A 29 1.18 9.05 17.66
CA ASN A 29 2.51 9.16 17.06
C ASN A 29 2.89 7.83 16.39
N ILE A 30 3.42 7.93 15.18
CA ILE A 30 3.84 6.81 14.36
C ILE A 30 5.36 6.82 14.32
N SER A 31 5.99 5.73 14.78
CA SER A 31 7.44 5.60 14.61
C SER A 31 7.79 5.63 13.13
N GLY A 32 8.82 6.41 12.78
CA GLY A 32 9.39 6.43 11.44
C GLY A 32 9.85 5.05 10.95
N ASP A 33 10.05 4.10 11.87
CA ASP A 33 10.34 2.69 11.55
C ASP A 33 9.25 2.04 10.68
N VAL A 34 8.01 2.53 10.73
CA VAL A 34 6.93 2.00 9.89
C VAL A 34 7.13 2.31 8.41
N LEU A 35 7.90 3.36 8.10
CA LEU A 35 8.28 3.70 6.72
C LEU A 35 9.32 2.75 6.15
N VAL A 36 9.98 1.97 7.02
CA VAL A 36 10.83 0.87 6.62
C VAL A 36 9.91 -0.33 6.36
N ASN A 37 10.12 -1.02 5.23
CA ASN A 37 9.36 -2.21 4.85
C ASN A 37 9.71 -3.43 5.74
N ASN A 38 9.49 -3.28 7.04
CA ASN A 38 9.91 -4.16 8.12
C ASN A 38 8.76 -4.33 9.16
N HIS A 39 7.54 -4.07 8.72
CA HIS A 39 6.34 -3.96 9.57
C HIS A 39 5.30 -5.07 9.31
N THR A 40 5.68 -6.15 8.62
CA THR A 40 4.83 -7.31 8.35
C THR A 40 5.55 -8.62 8.66
N SER A 41 4.84 -9.55 9.31
CA SER A 41 5.31 -10.93 9.50
C SER A 41 5.24 -11.73 8.20
N VAL A 42 5.89 -12.89 8.17
CA VAL A 42 5.81 -13.85 7.07
C VAL A 42 4.35 -14.28 6.81
N GLU A 43 3.59 -14.55 7.87
CA GLU A 43 2.18 -14.95 7.79
C GLU A 43 1.33 -13.83 7.20
N GLN A 44 1.54 -12.58 7.64
CA GLN A 44 0.84 -11.42 7.10
C GLN A 44 1.15 -11.23 5.62
N LYS A 45 2.42 -11.36 5.20
CA LYS A 45 2.82 -11.26 3.80
C LYS A 45 2.10 -12.30 2.95
N LYS A 46 2.06 -13.56 3.39
CA LYS A 46 1.33 -14.64 2.72
C LYS A 46 -0.17 -14.34 2.63
N GLN A 47 -0.77 -13.87 3.72
CA GLN A 47 -2.19 -13.50 3.75
C GLN A 47 -2.49 -12.36 2.76
N TYR A 48 -1.64 -11.34 2.70
CA TYR A 48 -1.87 -10.17 1.86
C TYR A 48 -1.57 -10.40 0.38
N ARG A 49 -1.05 -11.55 -0.04
CA ARG A 49 -0.81 -11.85 -1.47
C ARG A 49 -2.07 -11.75 -2.33
N CYS A 50 -3.24 -12.01 -1.76
CA CYS A 50 -4.50 -11.87 -2.49
C CYS A 50 -4.82 -10.42 -2.88
N CYS A 51 -4.26 -9.43 -2.18
CA CYS A 51 -4.57 -8.01 -2.37
C CYS A 51 -3.34 -7.09 -2.46
N ALA A 52 -2.13 -7.60 -2.27
CA ALA A 52 -0.88 -6.85 -2.28
C ALA A 52 0.19 -7.62 -3.07
N ASP A 53 -0.14 -7.92 -4.32
CA ASP A 53 0.75 -8.59 -5.27
C ASP A 53 0.77 -7.85 -6.61
N TRP A 54 1.96 -7.61 -7.15
CA TRP A 54 2.14 -6.88 -8.41
C TRP A 54 1.60 -7.65 -9.62
N SER A 55 1.43 -8.98 -9.50
CA SER A 55 0.81 -9.81 -10.52
C SER A 55 -0.67 -9.47 -10.75
N LEU A 56 -1.32 -8.81 -9.78
CA LEU A 56 -2.69 -8.30 -9.90
C LEU A 56 -2.78 -7.07 -10.82
N ILE A 57 -1.65 -6.41 -11.09
CA ILE A 57 -1.59 -5.27 -12.02
C ILE A 57 -1.53 -5.82 -13.44
N SER A 58 -2.45 -5.38 -14.30
CA SER A 58 -2.45 -5.74 -15.73
C SER A 58 -1.09 -5.48 -16.39
N ASN A 59 -0.67 -6.41 -17.26
CA ASN A 59 0.64 -6.37 -17.89
C ASN A 59 0.92 -5.06 -18.66
N LYS A 60 -0.13 -4.40 -19.17
CA LYS A 60 -0.03 -3.10 -19.84
C LYS A 60 0.49 -1.98 -18.92
N TYR A 61 0.21 -2.03 -17.62
CA TYR A 61 0.54 -0.97 -16.65
C TYR A 61 1.67 -1.37 -15.69
N ARG A 62 2.00 -2.65 -15.64
CA ARG A 62 3.02 -3.23 -14.78
C ARG A 62 4.41 -2.69 -15.13
N LYS A 63 5.12 -2.17 -14.13
CA LYS A 63 6.54 -1.80 -14.26
C LYS A 63 7.40 -3.05 -14.13
N VAL A 64 8.59 -3.05 -14.72
CA VAL A 64 9.57 -4.14 -14.52
C VAL A 64 10.10 -4.03 -13.09
N TYR A 65 9.53 -4.81 -12.17
CA TYR A 65 10.07 -4.96 -10.81
C TYR A 65 11.30 -5.88 -10.90
N LYS A 66 12.46 -5.38 -10.44
CA LYS A 66 13.74 -6.08 -10.59
C LYS A 66 14.04 -7.07 -9.47
N GLU A 67 13.36 -6.96 -8.34
CA GLU A 67 13.67 -7.77 -7.15
C GLU A 67 12.53 -8.75 -6.85
N PRO A 68 12.84 -10.04 -6.61
CA PRO A 68 11.86 -11.01 -6.20
C PRO A 68 11.34 -10.66 -4.81
N ILE A 69 10.03 -10.79 -4.59
CA ILE A 69 9.48 -10.56 -3.27
C ILE A 69 9.84 -11.75 -2.38
N THR A 70 10.67 -11.52 -1.37
CA THR A 70 11.03 -12.56 -0.39
C THR A 70 10.10 -12.47 0.81
N ASP A 71 9.13 -13.39 0.89
CA ASP A 71 8.22 -13.54 2.03
C ASP A 71 8.79 -14.39 3.15
N ASN A 72 10.11 -14.54 3.18
CA ASN A 72 10.78 -15.55 4.01
C ASN A 72 11.36 -14.95 5.29
N MET A 73 11.26 -13.64 5.46
CA MET A 73 11.82 -12.92 6.60
C MET A 73 10.71 -12.18 7.34
N ASP A 74 10.69 -12.33 8.65
CA ASP A 74 9.81 -11.55 9.51
C ASP A 74 10.27 -10.10 9.59
N GLY A 75 9.29 -9.22 9.76
CA GLY A 75 9.53 -7.85 10.19
C GLY A 75 10.08 -7.79 11.62
N ASN A 76 10.51 -6.60 12.03
CA ASN A 76 10.88 -6.36 13.42
C ASN A 76 9.61 -6.45 14.31
N PRO A 77 9.59 -7.26 15.38
CA PRO A 77 8.40 -7.45 16.22
C PRO A 77 7.81 -6.15 16.79
N GLN A 78 8.67 -5.21 17.22
CA GLN A 78 8.21 -3.92 17.73
C GLN A 78 7.56 -3.07 16.64
N VAL A 79 8.12 -3.12 15.43
CA VAL A 79 7.60 -2.37 14.28
C VAL A 79 6.29 -2.97 13.78
N ILE A 80 6.19 -4.30 13.75
CA ILE A 80 4.93 -5.02 13.46
C ILE A 80 3.83 -4.58 14.44
N GLU A 81 4.13 -4.56 15.74
CA GLU A 81 3.16 -4.14 16.76
C GLU A 81 2.70 -2.69 16.53
N ASN A 82 3.66 -1.79 16.30
CA ASN A 82 3.38 -0.38 16.06
C ASN A 82 2.55 -0.15 14.79
N ALA A 83 2.71 -1.00 13.77
CA ALA A 83 2.05 -0.87 12.48
C ALA A 83 0.65 -1.48 12.41
N LYS A 84 0.21 -2.27 13.41
CA LYS A 84 -1.10 -2.95 13.41
C LYS A 84 -2.27 -2.03 13.06
N GLN A 85 -2.28 -0.82 13.64
CA GLN A 85 -3.34 0.16 13.39
C GLN A 85 -3.31 0.70 11.95
N LEU A 86 -2.13 0.86 11.35
CA LEU A 86 -1.99 1.33 9.97
C LEU A 86 -2.40 0.26 8.96
N LEU A 87 -2.26 -1.01 9.32
CA LEU A 87 -2.72 -2.16 8.53
C LEU A 87 -4.19 -2.50 8.78
N HIS A 88 -4.92 -1.71 9.57
CA HIS A 88 -6.37 -1.87 9.69
C HIS A 88 -7.06 -1.44 8.38
N PRO A 89 -8.11 -2.14 7.91
CA PRO A 89 -8.80 -1.81 6.66
C PRO A 89 -9.30 -0.37 6.54
N ASP A 90 -9.67 0.27 7.66
CA ASP A 90 -10.08 1.68 7.69
C ASP A 90 -8.96 2.67 7.29
N ILE A 91 -7.69 2.27 7.47
CA ILE A 91 -6.50 3.05 7.11
C ILE A 91 -5.86 2.53 5.82
N SER A 92 -5.92 1.21 5.63
CA SER A 92 -5.39 0.50 4.48
C SER A 92 -6.52 -0.23 3.74
N PRO A 93 -7.31 0.47 2.88
CA PRO A 93 -8.48 -0.09 2.20
C PRO A 93 -8.19 -1.29 1.30
N LEU A 94 -6.92 -1.50 0.93
CA LEU A 94 -6.50 -2.67 0.16
C LEU A 94 -6.66 -3.98 0.94
N LEU A 95 -6.70 -3.90 2.27
CA LEU A 95 -6.81 -5.04 3.18
C LEU A 95 -8.26 -5.33 3.58
N VAL A 96 -9.24 -4.62 3.00
CA VAL A 96 -10.66 -4.83 3.27
C VAL A 96 -11.12 -6.20 2.76
N ASP A 97 -12.05 -6.83 3.48
CA ASP A 97 -12.67 -8.07 3.03
C ASP A 97 -13.53 -7.83 1.78
N ASN A 98 -13.54 -8.79 0.87
CA ASN A 98 -14.36 -8.76 -0.34
C ASN A 98 -15.84 -8.53 -0.05
N LYS A 99 -16.37 -9.01 1.08
CA LYS A 99 -17.77 -8.80 1.49
C LYS A 99 -18.10 -7.34 1.76
N ASP A 100 -17.14 -6.58 2.26
CA ASP A 100 -17.31 -5.15 2.51
C ASP A 100 -17.01 -4.34 1.25
N LEU A 101 -16.06 -4.78 0.43
CA LEU A 101 -15.80 -4.18 -0.88
C LEU A 101 -17.01 -4.31 -1.83
N ALA A 102 -17.75 -5.42 -1.76
CA ALA A 102 -18.99 -5.62 -2.53
C ALA A 102 -20.14 -4.66 -2.15
N LYS A 103 -20.04 -3.98 -1.00
CA LYS A 103 -21.03 -2.98 -0.55
C LYS A 103 -20.73 -1.57 -1.08
N LEU A 104 -19.61 -1.38 -1.78
CA LEU A 104 -19.26 -0.07 -2.33
C LEU A 104 -20.32 0.39 -3.32
N THR A 105 -20.68 1.66 -3.23
CA THR A 105 -21.47 2.33 -4.26
C THR A 105 -20.65 2.49 -5.54
N SER A 106 -21.28 2.97 -6.62
CA SER A 106 -20.55 3.35 -7.84
C SER A 106 -19.34 4.22 -7.48
N THR A 107 -18.15 3.73 -7.79
CA THR A 107 -16.88 4.27 -7.31
C THR A 107 -16.02 4.67 -8.52
N TYR A 108 -15.48 5.90 -8.47
CA TYR A 108 -14.51 6.38 -9.44
C TYR A 108 -13.12 6.41 -8.80
N ILE A 109 -12.15 5.78 -9.45
CA ILE A 109 -10.75 5.76 -9.00
C ILE A 109 -9.91 6.51 -10.04
N LEU A 110 -9.23 7.58 -9.60
CA LEU A 110 -8.35 8.39 -10.43
C LEU A 110 -6.90 8.17 -9.99
N THR A 111 -6.03 7.83 -10.94
CA THR A 111 -4.59 7.74 -10.71
C THR A 111 -3.82 8.33 -11.89
N VAL A 112 -2.51 8.59 -11.71
CA VAL A 112 -1.64 9.19 -12.72
C VAL A 112 -0.33 8.41 -12.88
N ASP A 113 0.29 8.49 -14.05
CA ASP A 113 1.45 7.65 -14.40
C ASP A 113 2.66 7.82 -13.47
N HIS A 114 2.89 9.05 -13.02
CA HIS A 114 4.05 9.43 -12.19
C HIS A 114 3.68 9.52 -10.70
N ASN A 115 2.71 8.72 -10.24
CA ASN A 115 2.35 8.59 -8.83
C ASN A 115 3.03 7.35 -8.19
N ARG A 116 3.61 7.51 -6.99
CA ARG A 116 4.19 6.41 -6.22
C ARG A 116 3.14 5.43 -5.70
N LEU A 117 1.92 5.89 -5.49
CA LEU A 117 0.78 5.08 -5.03
C LEU A 117 0.00 4.44 -6.19
N ARG A 118 0.37 4.72 -7.44
CA ARG A 118 -0.33 4.26 -8.65
C ARG A 118 -0.58 2.76 -8.67
N ASP A 119 0.41 1.98 -8.26
CA ASP A 119 0.33 0.51 -8.32
C ASP A 119 -0.66 -0.02 -7.27
N LYS A 120 -0.74 0.62 -6.09
CA LYS A 120 -1.79 0.34 -5.09
C LYS A 120 -3.17 0.64 -5.68
N ASP A 121 -3.32 1.74 -6.41
CA ASP A 121 -4.60 2.11 -7.04
C ASP A 121 -5.02 1.06 -8.09
N PHE A 122 -4.10 0.59 -8.93
CA PHE A 122 -4.39 -0.46 -9.91
C PHE A 122 -4.81 -1.78 -9.28
N ILE A 123 -4.16 -2.19 -8.18
CA ILE A 123 -4.56 -3.39 -7.46
C ILE A 123 -5.94 -3.20 -6.84
N TYR A 124 -6.22 -2.04 -6.25
CA TYR A 124 -7.54 -1.74 -5.69
C TYR A 124 -8.64 -1.75 -6.77
N ILE A 125 -8.38 -1.17 -7.95
CA ILE A 125 -9.27 -1.27 -9.11
C ILE A 125 -9.54 -2.73 -9.46
N GLN A 126 -8.50 -3.56 -9.52
CA GLN A 126 -8.66 -4.99 -9.83
C GLN A 126 -9.55 -5.69 -8.80
N LEU A 127 -9.38 -5.41 -7.51
CA LEU A 127 -10.22 -5.99 -6.45
C LEU A 127 -11.69 -5.55 -6.58
N VAL A 128 -11.93 -4.27 -6.82
CA VAL A 128 -13.30 -3.73 -7.01
C VAL A 128 -13.96 -4.33 -8.26
N CYS A 129 -13.27 -4.36 -9.39
CA CYS A 129 -13.81 -4.87 -10.65
C CYS A 129 -14.08 -6.38 -10.62
N THR A 130 -13.17 -7.17 -10.03
CA THR A 130 -13.33 -8.63 -9.96
C THR A 130 -14.59 -9.03 -9.17
N LEU A 131 -14.99 -8.23 -8.17
CA LEU A 131 -16.22 -8.49 -7.42
C LEU A 131 -17.48 -8.12 -8.20
N VAL A 132 -17.44 -7.05 -9.00
CA VAL A 132 -18.56 -6.67 -9.87
C VAL A 132 -18.81 -7.74 -10.94
N GLU A 133 -17.77 -8.43 -11.41
CA GLU A 133 -17.90 -9.52 -12.39
C GLU A 133 -18.40 -10.85 -11.79
N LEU A 134 -18.35 -11.00 -10.46
CA LEU A 134 -18.76 -12.21 -9.74
C LEU A 134 -20.15 -12.11 -9.09
N MET A 135 -20.81 -10.95 -9.17
CA MET A 135 -22.16 -10.67 -8.66
C MET A 135 -23.18 -10.64 -9.79
#